data_AF-A0AAQ2GDT5-F1
#
_entry.id   AF-A0AAQ2GDT5-F1
#
_cell.length_a   1.000
_cell.length_b   1.000
_cell.length_c   1.000
_cell.angle_alpha   90.00
_cell.angle_beta   90.00
_cell.angle_gamma   90.00
#
_symmetry.space_group_name_H-M   'P 1'
#
loop_
_entity.id
_entity.type
_entity.pdbx_description
1 polymer ?
#
loop_
_entity_poly.entity_id
_entity_poly.type
_entity_poly.pdbx_seq_one_letter_code
_entity_poly.pdbx_strand_id
1 'polypeptide(L)'
;MVDLVKPEGQRRHRVWKDRSEEQRRYRAKHKEAHAAYIRAYRLAHASEIAERSRIYHIEHRDKIIAGKKIYYAKNRVRIAKQWAEKQLRLKSMNAIRHDPDTVYRVVSRAVSSALPRFMRDDVINSMLLAVLEGELLLQHVGSRMKDYLGRYNREYDTFKTLSLDAPMGGTDLRRIDLLEAPAPYEAEDEDEDILMLKGQHFRL
;
A
#
# COMPACT_ATOMS: atom_id res chain seq x y z
N MET A 1 -3.30 -6.02 61.55
CA MET A 1 -3.40 -5.55 60.15
C MET A 1 -2.64 -4.24 60.07
N VAL A 2 -1.46 -4.25 59.45
CA VAL A 2 -0.63 -3.03 59.29
C VAL A 2 -1.06 -2.38 58.00
N ASP A 3 -1.80 -1.28 58.11
CA ASP A 3 -2.11 -0.43 56.96
C ASP A 3 -0.80 0.15 56.42
N LEU A 4 -0.33 -0.40 55.31
CA LEU A 4 0.75 0.15 54.50
C LEU A 4 0.31 1.52 53.97
N VAL A 5 0.59 2.57 54.75
CA VAL A 5 0.53 3.96 54.30
C VAL A 5 1.54 4.11 53.16
N LYS A 6 1.04 4.00 51.92
CA LYS A 6 1.85 4.14 50.72
C LYS A 6 2.54 5.51 50.73
N PRO A 7 3.87 5.57 50.52
CA PRO A 7 4.64 6.80 50.67
C PRO A 7 4.10 7.87 49.70
N GLU A 8 3.97 9.11 50.19
CA GLU A 8 3.28 10.23 49.52
C GLU A 8 3.73 10.48 48.06
N GLY A 9 4.98 10.11 47.72
CA GLY A 9 5.51 10.17 46.35
C GLY A 9 4.76 9.27 45.36
N GLN A 10 4.31 8.08 45.78
CA GLN A 10 3.53 7.17 44.92
C GLN A 10 2.11 7.68 44.67
N ARG A 11 1.54 8.42 45.62
CA ARG A 11 0.22 9.08 45.47
C ARG A 11 0.30 10.25 44.49
N ARG A 12 1.34 11.10 44.60
CA ARG A 12 1.57 12.22 43.69
C ARG A 12 1.82 11.79 42.24
N HIS A 13 2.60 10.73 42.03
CA HIS A 13 2.86 10.19 40.68
C HIS A 13 1.59 9.63 40.02
N ARG A 14 0.71 8.96 40.79
CA ARG A 14 -0.59 8.47 40.28
C ARG A 14 -1.51 9.63 39.89
N VAL A 15 -1.65 10.63 40.74
CA VAL A 15 -2.46 11.83 40.45
C VAL A 15 -1.97 12.58 39.21
N TRP A 16 -0.66 12.70 39.02
CA TRP A 16 -0.08 13.31 37.82
C TRP A 16 -0.36 12.48 36.56
N LYS A 17 -0.25 11.15 36.66
CA LYS A 17 -0.55 10.24 35.56
C LYS A 17 -2.03 10.27 35.17
N ASP A 18 -2.93 10.23 36.15
CA ASP A 18 -4.38 10.29 35.95
C ASP A 18 -4.78 11.62 35.30
N ARG A 19 -4.22 12.75 35.76
CA ARG A 19 -4.41 14.07 35.13
C ARG A 19 -3.87 14.13 33.70
N SER A 20 -2.74 13.48 33.42
CA SER A 20 -2.17 13.41 32.07
C SER A 20 -3.02 12.56 31.13
N GLU A 21 -3.61 11.47 31.63
CA GLU A 21 -4.50 10.60 30.85
C GLU A 21 -5.84 11.30 30.58
N GLU A 22 -6.37 12.03 31.56
CA GLU A 22 -7.56 12.85 31.40
C GLU A 22 -7.35 13.96 30.37
N GLN A 23 -6.22 14.67 30.42
CA GLN A 23 -5.87 15.66 29.38
C GLN A 23 -5.72 15.03 28.00
N ARG A 24 -5.15 13.81 27.90
CA ARG A 24 -5.04 13.10 26.63
C ARG A 24 -6.43 12.74 26.09
N ARG A 25 -7.33 12.25 26.93
CA ARG A 25 -8.73 11.93 26.58
C ARG A 25 -9.49 13.20 26.16
N TYR A 26 -9.31 14.30 26.87
CA TYR A 26 -9.90 15.60 26.53
C TYR A 26 -9.41 16.10 25.16
N ARG A 27 -8.09 16.10 24.92
CA ARG A 27 -7.51 16.49 23.63
C ARG A 27 -7.94 15.57 22.49
N ALA A 28 -8.15 14.28 22.76
CA ALA A 28 -8.65 13.34 21.76
C ALA A 28 -10.11 13.64 21.38
N LYS A 29 -10.98 13.87 22.38
CA LYS A 29 -12.39 14.20 22.17
C LYS A 29 -12.59 15.57 21.50
N HIS A 30 -11.75 16.55 21.80
CA HIS A 30 -11.86 17.92 21.28
C HIS A 30 -10.81 18.25 20.21
N LYS A 31 -10.19 17.24 19.60
CA LYS A 31 -9.11 17.41 18.60
C LYS A 31 -9.55 18.30 17.44
N GLU A 32 -10.75 18.05 16.93
CA GLU A 32 -11.28 18.76 15.77
C GLU A 32 -11.71 20.18 16.10
N ALA A 33 -12.37 20.39 17.25
CA ALA A 33 -12.75 21.71 17.74
C ALA A 33 -11.51 22.58 18.00
N HIS A 34 -10.46 22.02 18.61
CA HIS A 34 -9.20 22.71 18.83
C HIS A 34 -8.47 23.02 17.51
N ALA A 35 -8.47 22.09 16.55
CA ALA A 35 -7.90 22.34 15.23
C ALA A 35 -8.68 23.41 14.45
N ALA A 36 -10.01 23.41 14.55
CA ALA A 36 -10.87 24.44 13.95
C ALA A 36 -10.61 25.82 14.57
N TYR A 37 -10.52 25.90 15.89
CA TYR A 37 -10.15 27.12 16.61
C TYR A 37 -8.79 27.67 16.18
N ILE A 38 -7.75 26.81 16.11
CA ILE A 38 -6.42 27.23 15.65
C ILE A 38 -6.47 27.73 14.20
N ARG A 39 -7.21 27.07 13.32
CA ARG A 39 -7.35 27.50 11.92
C ARG A 39 -8.02 28.86 11.82
N ALA A 40 -9.13 29.05 12.54
CA ALA A 40 -9.84 30.32 12.60
C ALA A 40 -8.95 31.45 13.15
N TYR A 41 -8.22 31.17 14.23
CA TYR A 41 -7.27 32.12 14.82
C TYR A 41 -6.15 32.48 13.85
N ARG A 42 -5.54 31.49 13.17
CA ARG A 42 -4.48 31.76 12.18
C ARG A 42 -4.97 32.56 10.99
N LEU A 43 -6.22 32.38 10.57
CA LEU A 43 -6.82 33.13 9.47
C LEU A 43 -7.12 34.57 9.88
N ALA A 44 -7.74 34.76 11.05
CA ALA A 44 -8.07 36.08 11.58
C ALA A 44 -6.81 36.92 11.91
N HIS A 45 -5.73 36.28 12.35
CA HIS A 45 -4.46 36.93 12.74
C HIS A 45 -3.33 36.68 11.73
N ALA A 46 -3.64 36.39 10.47
CA ALA A 46 -2.65 35.97 9.48
C ALA A 46 -1.52 37.01 9.28
N SER A 47 -1.87 38.29 9.21
CA SER A 47 -0.92 39.40 9.04
C SER A 47 -0.01 39.58 10.25
N GLU A 48 -0.56 39.57 11.46
CA GLU A 48 0.18 39.68 12.72
C GLU A 48 1.15 38.50 12.90
N ILE A 49 0.69 37.28 12.62
CA ILE A 49 1.53 36.07 12.69
C ILE A 49 2.66 36.14 11.67
N ALA A 50 2.38 36.60 10.45
CA ALA A 50 3.39 36.77 9.41
C ALA A 50 4.44 37.81 9.81
N GLU A 51 4.01 38.95 10.36
CA GLU A 51 4.92 40.02 10.77
C GLU A 51 5.78 39.62 11.97
N ARG A 52 5.17 39.00 12.99
CA ARG A 52 5.91 38.43 14.12
C ARG A 52 6.93 37.37 13.66
N SER A 53 6.55 36.54 12.69
CA SER A 53 7.46 35.56 12.10
C SER A 53 8.62 36.23 11.36
N ARG A 54 8.36 37.30 10.59
CA ARG A 54 9.41 38.06 9.90
C ARG A 54 10.40 38.68 10.88
N ILE A 55 9.90 39.39 11.90
CA ILE A 55 10.74 40.01 12.94
C ILE A 55 11.62 38.95 13.60
N TYR A 56 11.03 37.82 14.00
CA TYR A 56 11.77 36.70 14.57
C TYR A 56 12.88 36.17 13.65
N HIS A 57 12.60 36.01 12.35
CA HIS A 57 13.60 35.55 11.38
C HIS A 57 14.73 36.57 11.15
N ILE A 58 14.44 37.86 11.27
CA ILE A 58 15.44 38.94 11.17
C ILE A 58 16.32 38.95 12.41
N GLU A 59 15.72 39.02 13.60
CA GLU A 59 16.42 39.11 14.89
C GLU A 59 17.23 37.84 15.21
N HIS A 60 16.80 36.68 14.73
CA HIS A 60 17.47 35.41 14.97
C HIS A 60 18.13 34.81 13.73
N ARG A 61 18.34 35.61 12.68
CA ARG A 61 18.92 35.17 11.41
C ARG A 61 20.19 34.34 11.61
N ASP A 62 21.12 34.84 12.41
CA ASP A 62 22.42 34.19 12.61
C ASP A 62 22.30 32.89 13.40
N LYS A 63 21.44 32.87 14.43
CA LYS A 63 21.14 31.64 15.19
C LYS A 63 20.50 30.57 14.29
N ILE A 64 19.57 30.97 13.41
CA ILE A 64 18.93 30.08 12.43
C ILE A 64 19.96 29.53 11.44
N ILE A 65 20.83 30.38 10.90
CA ILE A 65 21.88 29.97 9.96
C ILE A 65 22.88 29.03 10.64
N ALA A 66 23.36 29.37 11.84
CA ALA A 66 24.26 28.53 12.61
C ALA A 66 23.63 27.17 12.92
N GLY A 67 22.37 27.15 13.35
CA GLY A 67 21.61 25.93 13.57
C GLY A 67 21.49 25.07 12.31
N LYS A 68 21.17 25.68 11.15
CA LYS A 68 21.15 24.99 9.85
C LYS A 68 22.53 24.40 9.51
N LYS A 69 23.61 25.16 9.66
CA LYS A 69 24.98 24.68 9.38
C LYS A 69 25.33 23.46 10.24
N ILE A 70 25.03 23.50 11.53
CA ILE A 70 25.25 22.37 12.45
C ILE A 70 24.40 21.16 12.03
N TYR A 71 23.13 21.38 11.72
CA TYR A 71 22.24 20.31 11.25
C TYR A 71 22.77 19.66 9.98
N TYR A 72 23.14 20.45 8.96
CA TYR A 72 23.69 19.95 7.70
C TYR A 72 25.01 19.22 7.91
N ALA A 73 25.91 19.71 8.78
CA ALA A 73 27.16 19.03 9.10
C ALA A 73 26.92 17.67 9.75
N LYS A 74 26.04 17.60 10.75
CA LYS A 74 25.68 16.34 11.45
C LYS A 74 24.96 15.35 10.53
N ASN A 75 24.14 15.84 9.60
CA ASN A 75 23.31 15.02 8.73
C ASN A 75 23.86 14.88 7.30
N ARG A 76 25.12 15.28 7.05
CA ARG A 76 25.69 15.44 5.71
C ARG A 76 25.49 14.19 4.84
N VAL A 77 25.83 13.02 5.37
CA VAL A 77 25.74 11.74 4.65
C VAL A 77 24.29 11.40 4.31
N ARG A 78 23.38 11.52 5.28
CA ARG A 78 21.95 11.25 5.07
C ARG A 78 21.35 12.19 4.03
N ILE A 79 21.67 13.47 4.11
CA ILE A 79 21.19 14.49 3.18
C ILE A 79 21.74 14.20 1.79
N ALA A 80 23.05 13.94 1.65
CA ALA A 80 23.65 13.59 0.37
C ALA A 80 23.01 12.34 -0.26
N LYS A 81 22.73 11.30 0.53
CA LYS A 81 22.02 10.10 0.08
C LYS A 81 20.62 10.42 -0.44
N GLN A 82 19.83 11.19 0.32
CA GLN A 82 18.49 11.61 -0.09
C GLN A 82 18.51 12.45 -1.37
N TRP A 83 19.49 13.35 -1.51
CA TRP A 83 19.68 14.11 -2.73
C TRP A 83 20.05 13.21 -3.91
N ALA A 84 20.98 12.27 -3.73
CA ALA A 84 21.37 11.34 -4.79
C ALA A 84 20.19 10.49 -5.27
N GLU A 85 19.41 9.92 -4.34
CA GLU A 85 18.19 9.15 -4.65
C GLU A 85 17.18 9.99 -5.41
N LYS A 86 16.92 11.23 -4.96
CA LYS A 86 16.03 12.17 -5.65
C LYS A 86 16.51 12.47 -7.06
N GLN A 87 17.81 12.70 -7.25
CA GLN A 87 18.40 12.95 -8.56
C GLN A 87 18.25 11.74 -9.49
N LEU A 88 18.46 10.52 -9.00
CA LEU A 88 18.25 9.30 -9.80
C LEU A 88 16.79 9.13 -10.22
N ARG A 89 15.85 9.42 -9.32
CA ARG A 89 14.41 9.43 -9.63
C ARG A 89 14.08 10.43 -10.72
N LEU A 90 14.53 11.67 -10.57
CA LEU A 90 14.32 12.73 -11.57
C LEU A 90 14.93 12.37 -12.92
N LYS A 91 16.14 11.80 -12.94
CA LYS A 91 16.77 11.31 -14.17
C LYS A 91 15.93 10.24 -14.86
N SER A 92 15.42 9.27 -14.10
CA SER A 92 14.57 8.19 -14.64
C SER A 92 13.26 8.73 -15.22
N MET A 93 12.60 9.64 -14.50
CA MET A 93 11.36 10.29 -14.95
C MET A 93 11.58 11.19 -16.17
N ASN A 94 12.68 11.96 -16.20
CA ASN A 94 12.98 12.83 -17.33
C ASN A 94 13.38 12.01 -18.57
N ALA A 95 14.05 10.86 -18.40
CA ALA A 95 14.40 9.99 -19.52
C ALA A 95 13.14 9.54 -20.27
N ILE A 96 12.09 9.08 -19.57
CA ILE A 96 10.85 8.64 -20.24
C ILE A 96 10.05 9.81 -20.84
N ARG A 97 10.16 11.02 -20.27
CA ARG A 97 9.50 12.22 -20.83
C ARG A 97 10.12 12.71 -22.13
N HIS A 98 11.43 12.57 -22.29
CA HIS A 98 12.16 13.09 -23.44
C HIS A 98 12.47 12.01 -24.48
N ASP A 99 12.73 10.79 -24.05
CA ASP A 99 13.08 9.66 -24.91
C ASP A 99 12.42 8.36 -24.39
N PRO A 100 11.11 8.21 -24.64
CA PRO A 100 10.37 7.02 -24.21
C PRO A 100 10.86 5.74 -24.88
N ASP A 101 11.35 5.82 -26.12
CA ASP A 101 11.79 4.65 -26.90
C ASP A 101 13.05 4.00 -26.31
N THR A 102 13.99 4.81 -25.82
CA THR A 102 15.15 4.29 -25.10
C THR A 102 14.74 3.61 -23.80
N VAL A 103 13.79 4.18 -23.06
CA VAL A 103 13.28 3.57 -21.83
C VAL A 103 12.55 2.26 -22.14
N TYR A 104 11.72 2.23 -23.17
CA TYR A 104 11.05 1.03 -23.66
C TYR A 104 12.05 -0.07 -24.01
N ARG A 105 13.16 0.24 -24.70
CA ARG A 105 14.22 -0.73 -25.02
C ARG A 105 14.90 -1.30 -23.78
N VAL A 106 15.18 -0.46 -22.78
CA VAL A 106 15.79 -0.90 -21.51
C VAL A 106 14.85 -1.83 -20.75
N VAL A 107 13.56 -1.48 -20.65
CA VAL A 107 12.55 -2.27 -19.95
C VAL A 107 12.28 -3.57 -20.70
N SER A 108 12.03 -3.53 -22.01
CA SER A 108 11.73 -4.72 -22.82
C SER A 108 12.88 -5.73 -22.82
N ARG A 109 14.14 -5.27 -22.75
CA ARG A 109 15.31 -6.14 -22.58
C ARG A 109 15.39 -6.80 -21.20
N ALA A 110 14.85 -6.16 -20.16
CA ALA A 110 14.85 -6.70 -18.81
C ALA A 110 13.71 -7.72 -18.59
N VAL A 111 12.61 -7.60 -19.34
CA VAL A 111 11.50 -8.57 -19.29
C VAL A 111 11.90 -9.84 -20.05
N SER A 112 11.64 -11.01 -19.46
CA SER A 112 12.00 -12.30 -20.07
C SER A 112 11.29 -12.52 -21.41
N SER A 113 12.06 -12.86 -22.45
CA SER A 113 11.53 -13.21 -23.76
C SER A 113 10.86 -14.58 -23.81
N ALA A 114 10.90 -15.36 -22.72
CA ALA A 114 10.19 -16.63 -22.61
C ALA A 114 8.69 -16.45 -22.31
N LEU A 115 8.27 -15.25 -21.88
CA LEU A 115 6.86 -14.98 -21.59
C LEU A 115 6.05 -14.81 -22.88
N PRO A 116 4.78 -15.27 -22.90
CA PRO A 116 3.84 -14.94 -23.97
C PRO A 116 3.78 -13.43 -24.23
N ARG A 117 3.58 -13.05 -25.50
CA ARG A 117 3.66 -11.65 -25.93
C ARG A 117 2.71 -10.73 -25.15
N PHE A 118 1.46 -11.14 -24.94
CA PHE A 118 0.46 -10.34 -24.23
C PHE A 118 0.90 -10.05 -22.77
N MET A 119 1.33 -11.08 -22.02
CA MET A 119 1.82 -10.90 -20.65
C MET A 119 3.07 -10.02 -20.61
N ARG A 120 3.96 -10.18 -21.59
CA ARG A 120 5.17 -9.39 -21.70
C ARG A 120 4.84 -7.91 -21.88
N ASP A 121 3.93 -7.60 -22.80
CA ASP A 121 3.52 -6.23 -23.11
C ASP A 121 2.84 -5.58 -21.89
N ASP A 122 1.98 -6.31 -21.16
CA ASP A 122 1.34 -5.82 -19.93
C ASP A 122 2.35 -5.50 -18.82
N VAL A 123 3.32 -6.39 -18.61
CA VAL A 123 4.37 -6.18 -17.60
C VAL A 123 5.28 -5.01 -18.00
N ILE A 124 5.63 -4.90 -19.30
CA ILE A 124 6.40 -3.76 -19.81
C ILE A 124 5.63 -2.46 -19.56
N ASN A 125 4.35 -2.39 -19.92
CA ASN A 125 3.52 -1.20 -19.72
C ASN A 125 3.43 -0.80 -18.25
N SER A 126 3.24 -1.77 -17.36
CA SER A 126 3.22 -1.57 -15.91
C SER A 126 4.54 -1.01 -15.38
N MET A 127 5.67 -1.51 -15.89
CA MET A 127 7.00 -1.02 -15.51
C MET A 127 7.27 0.39 -16.05
N LEU A 128 6.82 0.71 -17.27
CA LEU A 128 6.96 2.04 -17.86
C LEU A 128 6.18 3.10 -17.07
N LEU A 129 4.94 2.77 -16.68
CA LEU A 129 4.13 3.59 -15.78
C LEU A 129 4.86 3.85 -14.46
N ALA A 130 5.41 2.80 -13.84
CA ALA A 130 6.15 2.95 -12.59
C ALA A 130 7.41 3.82 -12.72
N VAL A 131 8.06 3.85 -13.90
CA VAL A 131 9.18 4.77 -14.18
C VAL A 131 8.69 6.21 -14.30
N LEU A 132 7.55 6.45 -14.97
CA LEU A 132 6.91 7.77 -15.07
C LEU A 132 6.51 8.33 -13.70
N GLU A 133 5.98 7.49 -12.83
CA GLU A 133 5.61 7.84 -11.45
C GLU A 133 6.84 8.01 -10.54
N GLY A 134 8.00 7.51 -10.99
CA GLY A 134 9.26 7.53 -10.25
C GLY A 134 9.31 6.53 -9.10
N GLU A 135 8.47 5.50 -9.13
CA GLU A 135 8.54 4.35 -8.23
C GLU A 135 9.63 3.37 -8.66
N LEU A 136 9.87 3.26 -9.97
CA LEU A 136 10.91 2.43 -10.57
C LEU A 136 12.04 3.29 -11.13
N LEU A 137 13.27 3.01 -10.71
CA LEU A 137 14.47 3.63 -11.27
C LEU A 137 14.98 2.79 -12.42
N LEU A 138 15.47 3.43 -13.49
CA LEU A 138 16.01 2.73 -14.67
C LEU A 138 17.14 1.75 -14.32
N GLN A 139 17.95 2.09 -13.33
CA GLN A 139 19.06 1.25 -12.84
C GLN A 139 18.58 -0.04 -12.16
N HIS A 140 17.34 -0.07 -11.67
CA HIS A 140 16.78 -1.18 -10.89
C HIS A 140 15.70 -1.98 -11.64
N VAL A 141 15.50 -1.69 -12.93
CA VAL A 141 14.50 -2.37 -13.78
C VAL A 141 14.69 -3.89 -13.75
N GLY A 142 15.93 -4.37 -13.94
CA GLY A 142 16.21 -5.81 -13.92
C GLY A 142 15.96 -6.47 -12.56
N SER A 143 16.33 -5.80 -11.46
CA SER A 143 16.11 -6.34 -10.10
C SER A 143 14.64 -6.40 -9.70
N ARG A 144 13.83 -5.44 -10.15
CA ARG A 144 12.43 -5.30 -9.75
C ARG A 144 11.44 -5.96 -10.71
N MET A 145 11.88 -6.40 -11.88
CA MET A 145 11.04 -7.11 -12.86
C MET A 145 10.23 -8.27 -12.23
N LYS A 146 10.84 -9.04 -11.32
CA LYS A 146 10.15 -10.14 -10.61
C LYS A 146 8.94 -9.66 -9.79
N ASP A 147 9.01 -8.47 -9.21
CA ASP A 147 7.90 -7.91 -8.41
C ASP A 147 6.71 -7.59 -9.31
N TYR A 148 6.96 -7.03 -10.49
CA TYR A 148 5.91 -6.71 -11.47
C TYR A 148 5.29 -7.98 -12.06
N LEU A 149 6.11 -8.97 -12.41
CA LEU A 149 5.60 -10.27 -12.86
C LEU A 149 4.79 -10.97 -11.75
N GLY A 150 5.23 -10.88 -10.50
CA GLY A 150 4.49 -11.41 -9.36
C GLY A 150 3.15 -10.71 -9.13
N ARG A 151 3.09 -9.39 -9.32
CA ARG A 151 1.83 -8.62 -9.28
C ARG A 151 0.90 -9.03 -10.41
N TYR A 152 1.41 -9.07 -11.64
CA TYR A 152 0.64 -9.50 -12.82
C TYR A 152 0.06 -10.90 -12.60
N ASN A 153 0.89 -11.85 -12.15
CA ASN A 153 0.39 -13.19 -11.84
C ASN A 153 -0.68 -13.12 -10.75
N ARG A 154 -0.53 -12.39 -9.64
CA ARG A 154 -1.61 -12.31 -8.64
C ARG A 154 -2.93 -11.76 -9.17
N GLU A 155 -2.86 -10.84 -10.12
CA GLU A 155 -4.02 -10.17 -10.71
C GLU A 155 -4.71 -11.03 -11.77
N TYR A 156 -3.95 -11.82 -12.54
CA TYR A 156 -4.43 -12.59 -13.68
C TYR A 156 -4.25 -14.12 -13.56
N ASP A 157 -3.82 -14.64 -12.39
CA ASP A 157 -3.75 -16.08 -12.05
C ASP A 157 -5.14 -16.65 -11.73
N THR A 158 -6.11 -16.31 -12.59
CA THR A 158 -7.41 -16.96 -12.69
C THR A 158 -7.37 -18.17 -13.63
N PHE A 159 -6.26 -18.38 -14.36
CA PHE A 159 -6.14 -19.41 -15.40
C PHE A 159 -5.20 -20.57 -15.07
N LYS A 160 -4.78 -20.75 -13.81
CA LYS A 160 -4.16 -22.02 -13.43
C LYS A 160 -5.19 -23.13 -13.59
N THR A 161 -5.11 -23.82 -14.74
CA THR A 161 -5.80 -25.07 -15.03
C THR A 161 -5.21 -26.13 -14.09
N LEU A 162 -5.70 -26.11 -12.85
CA LEU A 162 -5.34 -27.11 -11.86
C LEU A 162 -6.14 -28.35 -12.22
N SER A 163 -5.46 -29.34 -12.78
CA SER A 163 -6.06 -30.64 -13.09
C SER A 163 -6.73 -31.18 -11.84
N LEU A 164 -8.03 -31.48 -11.93
CA LEU A 164 -8.78 -32.07 -10.82
C LEU A 164 -8.21 -33.45 -10.44
N ASP A 165 -7.63 -34.13 -11.42
CA ASP A 165 -7.02 -35.46 -11.30
C ASP A 165 -5.53 -35.46 -10.90
N ALA A 166 -4.88 -34.30 -10.79
CA ALA A 166 -3.47 -34.27 -10.37
C ALA A 166 -3.37 -34.47 -8.85
N PRO A 167 -2.43 -35.31 -8.36
CA PRO A 167 -2.18 -35.45 -6.94
C PRO A 167 -1.68 -34.12 -6.37
N MET A 168 -2.23 -33.73 -5.23
CA MET A 168 -1.78 -32.52 -4.54
C MET A 168 -0.38 -32.78 -3.95
N GLY A 169 0.53 -31.82 -4.10
CA GLY A 169 1.93 -32.01 -3.69
C GLY A 169 2.06 -32.45 -2.23
N GLY A 170 2.63 -33.63 -2.00
CA GLY A 170 2.85 -34.21 -0.67
C GLY A 170 1.70 -35.06 -0.13
N THR A 171 0.62 -35.25 -0.88
CA THR A 171 -0.48 -36.17 -0.56
C THR A 171 -0.84 -37.01 -1.78
N ASP A 172 -1.51 -38.15 -1.55
CA ASP A 172 -2.06 -38.97 -2.63
C ASP A 172 -3.48 -38.52 -3.05
N LEU A 173 -3.97 -37.43 -2.44
CA LEU A 173 -5.30 -36.90 -2.67
C LEU A 173 -5.31 -36.02 -3.92
N ARG A 174 -6.32 -36.22 -4.76
CA ARG A 174 -6.60 -35.39 -5.93
C ARG A 174 -7.62 -34.32 -5.55
N ARG A 175 -7.66 -33.22 -6.30
CA ARG A 175 -8.61 -32.13 -6.02
C ARG A 175 -10.06 -32.55 -6.28
N ILE A 176 -10.27 -33.53 -7.17
CA ILE A 176 -11.57 -34.15 -7.40
C ILE A 176 -12.12 -34.84 -6.14
N ASP A 177 -11.24 -35.40 -5.31
CA ASP A 177 -11.62 -36.13 -4.09
C ASP A 177 -12.17 -35.19 -2.99
N LEU A 178 -11.94 -33.88 -3.13
CA LEU A 178 -12.45 -32.84 -2.24
C LEU A 178 -13.78 -32.24 -2.70
N LEU A 179 -14.25 -32.58 -3.90
CA LEU A 179 -15.52 -32.10 -4.40
C LEU A 179 -16.64 -32.94 -3.77
N GLU A 180 -17.58 -32.25 -3.12
CA GLU A 180 -18.81 -32.87 -2.65
C GLU A 180 -19.56 -33.44 -3.84
N ALA A 181 -19.88 -34.74 -3.79
CA ALA A 181 -20.62 -35.39 -4.86
C ALA A 181 -21.93 -34.62 -5.08
N PRO A 182 -22.33 -34.38 -6.34
CA PRO A 182 -23.61 -33.73 -6.61
C PRO A 182 -24.69 -34.53 -5.89
N ALA A 183 -25.62 -33.81 -5.23
CA ALA A 183 -26.77 -34.43 -4.60
C ALA A 183 -27.41 -35.40 -5.61
N PRO A 184 -27.80 -36.61 -5.17
CA PRO A 184 -28.42 -37.57 -6.06
C PRO A 184 -29.58 -36.85 -6.76
N TYR A 185 -29.62 -36.98 -8.08
CA TYR A 185 -30.69 -36.41 -8.89
C TYR A 185 -31.99 -37.02 -8.37
N GLU A 186 -32.76 -36.28 -7.58
CA GLU A 186 -34.15 -36.62 -7.35
C GLU A 186 -34.79 -36.52 -8.73
N ALA A 187 -35.21 -37.66 -9.27
CA ALA A 187 -36.06 -37.64 -10.44
C ALA A 187 -37.32 -36.88 -10.01
N GLU A 188 -37.37 -35.59 -10.29
CA GLU A 188 -38.64 -34.88 -10.38
C GLU A 188 -39.48 -35.74 -11.32
N ASP A 189 -40.60 -36.24 -10.80
CA ASP A 189 -41.54 -37.09 -11.53
C ASP A 189 -41.69 -36.51 -12.94
N GLU A 190 -41.36 -37.29 -13.98
CA GLU A 190 -41.43 -36.82 -15.36
C GLU A 190 -42.80 -36.14 -15.56
N ASP A 191 -42.80 -34.82 -15.80
CA ASP A 191 -44.03 -34.05 -16.01
C ASP A 191 -44.92 -34.86 -16.97
N GLU A 192 -46.22 -35.02 -16.66
CA GLU A 192 -47.14 -35.84 -17.45
C GLU A 192 -47.12 -35.47 -18.95
N ASP A 193 -46.74 -34.23 -19.26
CA ASP A 193 -46.54 -33.70 -20.61
C ASP A 193 -45.41 -34.40 -21.39
N ILE A 194 -44.34 -34.86 -20.72
CA ILE A 194 -43.23 -35.62 -21.33
C ILE A 194 -43.65 -37.06 -21.64
N LEU A 195 -44.48 -37.68 -20.79
CA LEU A 195 -45.03 -39.02 -21.00
C LEU A 195 -46.02 -39.05 -22.18
N MET A 196 -46.80 -37.97 -22.37
CA MET A 196 -47.70 -37.82 -23.51
C MET A 196 -46.96 -37.72 -24.86
N LEU A 197 -45.73 -37.22 -24.87
CA LEU A 197 -44.86 -37.14 -26.06
C LEU A 197 -44.21 -38.49 -26.43
N LYS A 198 -44.04 -39.41 -25.46
CA LYS A 198 -43.43 -40.73 -25.69
C LYS A 198 -44.41 -41.81 -26.18
N GLY A 199 -45.68 -41.47 -26.41
CA GLY A 199 -46.63 -42.32 -27.16
C GLY A 199 -46.92 -43.70 -26.55
N GLN A 200 -46.76 -43.86 -25.23
CA GLN A 200 -47.13 -45.11 -24.57
C GLN A 200 -48.63 -45.13 -24.29
N HIS A 201 -49.39 -45.87 -25.10
CA HIS A 201 -50.80 -46.13 -24.86
C HIS A 201 -51.01 -47.00 -23.62
N PHE A 202 -51.74 -46.46 -22.63
CA PHE A 202 -52.32 -47.24 -21.54
C PHE A 202 -53.31 -48.26 -22.13
N ARG A 203 -52.99 -49.56 -22.01
CA ARG A 203 -54.01 -50.61 -22.15
C ARG A 203 -54.74 -50.75 -20.82
N LEU A 204 -56.06 -50.61 -20.88
CA LEU A 204 -57.01 -50.94 -19.80
C LEU A 204 -56.90 -52.43 -19.41
#